data_AF-A0A1V9FMM9-F1
#
_entry.id   AF-A0A1V9FMM9-F1
#
_cell.length_a   1.000
_cell.length_b   1.000
_cell.length_c   1.000
_cell.angle_alpha   90.00
_cell.angle_beta   90.00
_cell.angle_gamma   90.00
#
_symmetry.space_group_name_H-M   'P 1'
#
loop_
_entity.id
_entity.type
_entity.pdbx_description
1 polymer ?
#
loop_
_entity_poly.entity_id
_entity_poly.type
_entity_poly.pdbx_seq_one_letter_code
_entity_poly.pdbx_strand_id
1 'polypeptide(L)'
;MRQIFFAGFCILAFGSCTNSDKKSKFDNISSTDTTCIKAVKRAKEDISKGELSFCYHTGSLLYEPVRCEEEIDSILTLLGIGYRNVMTSDVVYEGQTQGCYGDYMNEVILRRFGNHFIDSIMYKADSIFVSKNPNKVFNYHDCDTDPVFPGDSSDDNRNFNPGLQIAFDSKVTYPEGYIRKTPNDKLGFVNLNLLIDKQGNAEIQQFSFVFDNDKNLQFQKHFKNIYEPIIKGTKWIPATIKKQNVSSTITAFVYLK
;
A
#
# COMPACT_ATOMS: atom_id res chain seq x y z
N MET A 1 -6.47 -14.43 41.92
CA MET A 1 -5.42 -15.45 41.71
C MET A 1 -6.06 -16.77 41.33
N ARG A 2 -6.05 -17.13 40.04
CA ARG A 2 -5.93 -18.51 39.57
C ARG A 2 -5.69 -18.50 38.06
N GLN A 3 -4.49 -18.91 37.69
CA GLN A 3 -4.05 -19.19 36.34
C GLN A 3 -4.85 -20.36 35.77
N ILE A 4 -5.27 -20.28 34.50
CA ILE A 4 -5.37 -21.46 33.63
C ILE A 4 -4.79 -21.05 32.27
N PHE A 5 -3.53 -21.43 32.07
CA PHE A 5 -2.91 -21.61 30.77
C PHE A 5 -3.62 -22.76 30.05
N PHE A 6 -4.05 -22.56 28.80
CA PHE A 6 -4.23 -23.65 27.86
C PHE A 6 -3.51 -23.29 26.56
N ALA A 7 -2.25 -23.72 26.50
CA ALA A 7 -1.46 -23.76 25.30
C ALA A 7 -1.97 -24.93 24.43
N GLY A 8 -2.85 -24.61 23.48
CA GLY A 8 -3.20 -25.51 22.38
C GLY A 8 -2.31 -25.23 21.19
N PHE A 9 -1.06 -25.72 21.23
CA PHE A 9 -0.18 -25.69 20.07
C PHE A 9 -0.61 -26.82 19.12
N CYS A 10 -1.58 -26.54 18.24
CA CYS A 10 -1.83 -27.38 17.08
C CYS A 10 -0.61 -27.29 16.17
N ILE A 11 0.29 -28.26 16.28
CA ILE A 11 1.30 -28.55 15.27
C ILE A 11 0.53 -28.98 14.02
N LEU A 12 0.17 -28.01 13.19
CA LEU A 12 -0.18 -28.27 11.80
C LEU A 12 1.09 -28.81 11.17
N ALA A 13 1.20 -30.14 11.11
CA ALA A 13 2.12 -30.81 10.21
C ALA A 13 1.72 -30.41 8.79
N PHE A 14 2.26 -29.30 8.30
CA PHE A 14 2.32 -29.05 6.87
C PHE A 14 3.14 -30.21 6.31
N GLY A 15 2.45 -31.18 5.69
CA GLY A 15 3.10 -32.12 4.80
C GLY A 15 3.83 -31.31 3.75
N SER A 16 5.13 -31.12 3.95
CA SER A 16 5.97 -30.40 3.01
C SER A 16 6.17 -31.35 1.85
N CYS A 17 5.33 -31.23 0.82
CA CYS A 17 5.69 -31.69 -0.51
C CYS A 17 6.84 -30.81 -0.97
N THR A 18 8.06 -31.13 -0.53
CA THR A 18 9.29 -30.51 -1.02
C THR A 18 9.40 -30.88 -2.48
N ASN A 19 9.04 -29.93 -3.35
CA ASN A 19 9.30 -30.02 -4.78
C ASN A 19 10.82 -29.79 -4.95
N SER A 20 11.61 -30.82 -4.63
CA SER A 20 13.07 -30.79 -4.54
C SER A 20 13.76 -30.58 -5.90
N ASP A 21 12.99 -30.67 -6.99
CA ASP A 21 13.54 -30.77 -8.35
C ASP A 21 13.70 -29.42 -9.06
N LYS A 22 13.32 -28.31 -8.40
CA LYS A 22 13.58 -26.97 -8.94
C LYS A 22 15.02 -26.57 -8.70
N LYS A 23 15.83 -26.49 -9.77
CA LYS A 23 17.16 -25.90 -9.77
C LYS A 23 17.17 -24.53 -9.09
N SER A 24 18.22 -24.23 -8.32
CA SER A 24 18.38 -22.91 -7.69
C SER A 24 18.68 -21.88 -8.76
N LYS A 25 18.20 -20.64 -8.58
CA LYS A 25 18.66 -19.53 -9.42
C LYS A 25 20.16 -19.24 -9.21
N PHE A 26 20.73 -19.78 -8.14
CA PHE A 26 22.13 -19.65 -7.75
C PHE A 26 23.02 -20.83 -8.12
N ASP A 27 22.51 -21.81 -8.88
CA ASP A 27 23.33 -22.92 -9.35
C ASP A 27 24.31 -22.49 -10.47
N ASN A 28 24.01 -21.40 -11.19
CA ASN A 28 24.79 -20.90 -12.33
C ASN A 28 25.17 -19.41 -12.16
N ILE A 29 25.72 -19.03 -11.01
CA ILE A 29 26.25 -17.67 -10.80
C ILE A 29 27.47 -17.48 -11.71
N SER A 30 27.59 -16.32 -12.38
CA SER A 30 28.78 -16.00 -13.16
C SER A 30 30.04 -16.11 -12.28
N SER A 31 31.09 -16.75 -12.80
CA SER A 31 32.37 -16.88 -12.09
C SER A 31 33.05 -15.54 -11.81
N THR A 32 32.69 -14.50 -12.56
CA THR A 32 33.19 -13.12 -12.36
C THR A 32 32.42 -12.36 -11.28
N ASP A 33 31.24 -12.84 -10.85
CA ASP A 33 30.41 -12.18 -9.85
C ASP A 33 30.81 -12.56 -8.42
N THR A 34 31.97 -12.04 -8.02
CA THR A 34 32.55 -12.34 -6.71
C THR A 34 31.69 -11.84 -5.54
N THR A 35 30.86 -10.81 -5.77
CA THR A 35 29.92 -10.27 -4.77
C THR A 35 28.83 -11.28 -4.46
N CYS A 36 28.15 -11.77 -5.50
CA CYS A 36 27.08 -12.75 -5.34
C CYS A 36 27.59 -14.10 -4.82
N ILE A 37 28.74 -14.57 -5.35
CA ILE A 37 29.37 -15.83 -4.90
C ILE A 37 29.65 -15.79 -3.39
N LYS A 38 30.25 -14.70 -2.87
CA LYS A 38 30.54 -14.56 -1.43
C LYS A 38 29.24 -14.49 -0.61
N ALA A 39 28.24 -13.76 -1.09
CA ALA A 39 26.96 -13.62 -0.41
C ALA A 39 26.22 -14.97 -0.29
N VAL A 40 26.17 -15.76 -1.36
CA VAL A 40 25.56 -17.11 -1.35
C VAL A 40 26.35 -18.07 -0.48
N LYS A 41 27.69 -18.02 -0.51
CA LYS A 41 28.54 -18.83 0.38
C LYS A 41 28.21 -18.56 1.85
N ARG A 42 28.14 -17.28 2.24
CA ARG A 42 27.75 -16.88 3.60
C ARG A 42 26.34 -17.37 3.95
N ALA A 43 25.38 -17.24 3.05
CA ALA A 43 24.02 -17.71 3.30
C ALA A 43 23.98 -19.22 3.56
N LYS A 44 24.72 -20.02 2.78
CA LYS A 44 24.86 -21.46 2.99
C LYS A 44 25.49 -21.80 4.34
N GLU A 45 26.51 -21.05 4.76
CA GLU A 45 27.15 -21.22 6.07
C GLU A 45 26.17 -20.95 7.21
N ASP A 46 25.39 -19.87 7.15
CA ASP A 46 24.39 -19.54 8.18
C ASP A 46 23.26 -20.59 8.22
N ILE A 47 22.76 -21.03 7.06
CA ILE A 47 21.78 -22.13 6.96
C ILE A 47 22.32 -23.42 7.61
N SER A 48 23.60 -23.73 7.43
CA SER A 48 24.23 -24.92 8.01
C SER A 48 24.30 -24.87 9.55
N LYS A 49 24.26 -23.68 10.15
CA LYS A 49 24.17 -23.46 11.60
C LYS A 49 22.73 -23.47 12.12
N GLY A 50 21.74 -23.64 11.25
CA GLY A 50 20.33 -23.56 11.57
C GLY A 50 19.76 -22.14 11.54
N GLU A 51 20.50 -21.16 11.04
CA GLU A 51 20.04 -19.78 10.93
C GLU A 51 19.28 -19.57 9.61
N LEU A 52 18.02 -19.12 9.71
CA LEU A 52 17.23 -18.67 8.56
C LEU A 52 16.84 -17.21 8.78
N SER A 53 16.85 -16.44 7.70
CA SER A 53 16.37 -15.05 7.74
C SER A 53 15.56 -14.74 6.49
N PHE A 54 14.33 -14.27 6.66
CA PHE A 54 13.59 -13.66 5.57
C PHE A 54 14.14 -12.26 5.32
N CYS A 55 14.53 -12.00 4.08
CA CYS A 55 15.06 -10.72 3.66
C CYS A 55 14.03 -9.98 2.82
N TYR A 56 13.50 -8.89 3.36
CA TYR A 56 12.61 -7.99 2.64
C TYR A 56 13.44 -6.93 1.92
N HIS A 57 13.35 -6.89 0.60
CA HIS A 57 14.12 -5.96 -0.22
C HIS A 57 13.37 -4.64 -0.40
N THR A 58 14.04 -3.52 -0.11
CA THR A 58 13.51 -2.16 -0.29
C THR A 58 14.40 -1.40 -1.28
N GLY A 59 13.79 -0.69 -2.25
CA GLY A 59 14.50 0.15 -3.22
C GLY A 59 15.10 1.43 -2.61
N SER A 60 16.08 2.05 -3.29
CA SER A 60 17.00 3.02 -2.64
C SER A 60 16.63 4.50 -2.70
N LEU A 61 15.61 4.93 -3.45
CA LEU A 61 15.26 6.36 -3.56
C LEU A 61 14.01 6.80 -2.78
N LEU A 62 13.12 5.87 -2.46
CA LEU A 62 11.88 6.12 -1.72
C LEU A 62 11.71 5.00 -0.69
N TYR A 63 12.68 4.89 0.22
CA TYR A 63 12.62 3.87 1.27
C TYR A 63 11.34 4.06 2.09
N GLU A 64 10.39 3.15 1.88
CA GLU A 64 9.23 2.98 2.73
C GLU A 64 9.31 1.56 3.31
N PRO A 65 9.56 1.42 4.62
CA PRO A 65 9.52 0.11 5.25
C PRO A 65 8.12 -0.46 5.11
N VAL A 66 8.03 -1.79 5.05
CA VAL A 66 6.72 -2.46 5.08
C VAL A 66 6.00 -2.07 6.38
N ARG A 67 4.79 -1.52 6.25
CA ARG A 67 4.04 -0.95 7.38
C ARG A 67 3.82 -1.91 8.56
N CYS A 68 3.84 -3.21 8.30
CA CYS A 68 3.61 -4.28 9.28
C CYS A 68 4.89 -5.05 9.63
N GLU A 69 6.05 -4.39 9.55
CA GLU A 69 7.36 -4.98 9.86
C GLU A 69 7.40 -5.66 11.24
N GLU A 70 6.91 -4.98 12.28
CA GLU A 70 6.90 -5.52 13.65
C GLU A 70 6.07 -6.81 13.74
N GLU A 71 4.93 -6.87 13.07
CA GLU A 71 4.10 -8.07 12.99
C GLU A 71 4.76 -9.19 12.18
N ILE A 72 5.43 -8.86 11.06
CA ILE A 72 6.15 -9.84 10.25
C ILE A 72 7.27 -10.47 11.08
N ASP A 73 8.12 -9.65 11.71
CA ASP A 73 9.24 -10.11 12.53
C ASP A 73 8.76 -10.96 13.72
N SER A 74 7.69 -10.53 14.39
CA SER A 74 7.08 -11.29 15.49
C SER A 74 6.62 -12.68 15.04
N ILE A 75 5.94 -12.78 13.89
CA ILE A 75 5.45 -14.07 13.37
C ILE A 75 6.61 -14.95 12.93
N LEU A 76 7.61 -14.41 12.23
CA LEU A 76 8.76 -15.17 11.75
C LEU A 76 9.64 -15.66 12.91
N THR A 77 9.84 -14.84 13.94
CA THR A 77 10.61 -15.20 15.13
C THR A 77 9.98 -16.40 15.85
N LEU A 78 8.65 -16.46 15.94
CA LEU A 78 7.94 -17.63 16.49
C LEU A 78 8.16 -18.92 15.68
N LEU A 79 8.56 -18.78 14.42
CA LEU A 79 8.89 -19.89 13.50
C LEU A 79 10.40 -20.15 13.42
N GLY A 80 11.21 -19.46 14.21
CA GLY A 80 12.68 -19.57 14.18
C GLY A 80 13.32 -18.97 12.93
N ILE A 81 12.67 -17.99 12.30
CA ILE A 81 13.17 -17.27 11.13
C ILE A 81 13.38 -15.81 11.52
N GLY A 82 14.56 -15.25 11.31
CA GLY A 82 14.81 -13.83 11.54
C GLY A 82 14.23 -12.95 10.44
N TYR A 83 13.88 -11.70 10.73
CA TYR A 83 13.54 -10.69 9.72
C TYR A 83 14.74 -9.79 9.42
N ARG A 84 14.91 -9.41 8.14
CA ARG A 84 15.93 -8.44 7.72
C ARG A 84 15.39 -7.53 6.63
N ASN A 85 15.44 -6.23 6.86
CA ASN A 85 15.33 -5.25 5.76
C ASN A 85 16.65 -5.19 5.01
N VAL A 86 16.60 -5.31 3.69
CA VAL A 86 17.74 -5.27 2.80
C VAL A 86 17.54 -4.13 1.81
N MET A 87 18.34 -3.08 1.96
CA MET A 87 18.41 -2.01 0.98
C MET A 87 19.26 -2.46 -0.22
N THR A 88 18.71 -2.38 -1.42
CA THR A 88 19.42 -2.63 -2.67
C THR A 88 19.60 -1.32 -3.42
N SER A 89 20.80 -1.05 -3.92
CA SER A 89 21.07 0.14 -4.71
C SER A 89 20.43 0.03 -6.09
N ASP A 90 19.97 1.16 -6.61
CA ASP A 90 19.51 1.27 -8.01
C ASP A 90 20.68 1.33 -9.00
N VAL A 91 21.93 1.42 -8.51
CA VAL A 91 23.13 1.42 -9.33
C VAL A 91 23.56 -0.01 -9.64
N VAL A 92 23.48 -0.38 -10.92
CA VAL A 92 23.93 -1.66 -11.43
C VAL A 92 25.40 -1.57 -11.81
N TYR A 93 26.24 -2.38 -11.18
CA TYR A 93 27.64 -2.57 -11.58
C TYR A 93 27.77 -3.87 -12.37
N GLU A 94 28.35 -3.79 -13.56
CA GLU A 94 28.56 -4.96 -14.40
C GLU A 94 29.36 -6.04 -13.64
N GLY A 95 28.85 -7.28 -13.67
CA GLY A 95 29.46 -8.40 -12.96
C GLY A 95 29.31 -8.36 -11.44
N GLN A 96 28.44 -7.52 -10.86
CA GLN A 96 28.17 -7.52 -9.42
C GLN A 96 26.66 -7.55 -9.13
N THR A 97 26.16 -8.68 -8.67
CA THR A 97 24.75 -8.82 -8.27
C THR A 97 24.60 -8.54 -6.77
N GLN A 98 23.78 -7.53 -6.44
CA GLN A 98 23.43 -7.20 -5.06
C GLN A 98 22.30 -8.11 -4.53
N GLY A 99 22.13 -8.18 -3.21
CA GLY A 99 21.00 -8.88 -2.59
C GLY A 99 21.06 -10.41 -2.57
N CYS A 100 22.06 -11.05 -3.20
CA CYS A 100 22.14 -12.50 -3.34
C CYS A 100 22.04 -13.30 -2.02
N TYR A 101 22.53 -12.78 -0.89
CA TYR A 101 22.37 -13.43 0.42
C TYR A 101 20.89 -13.60 0.79
N GLY A 102 20.14 -12.50 0.74
CA GLY A 102 18.74 -12.49 1.12
C GLY A 102 17.87 -13.28 0.16
N ASP A 103 18.15 -13.16 -1.12
CA ASP A 103 17.48 -13.94 -2.15
C ASP A 103 17.70 -15.46 -1.99
N TYR A 104 18.92 -15.90 -1.64
CA TYR A 104 19.20 -17.32 -1.40
C TYR A 104 18.48 -17.83 -0.14
N MET A 105 18.50 -17.04 0.94
CA MET A 105 17.74 -17.37 2.16
C MET A 105 16.24 -17.49 1.87
N ASN A 106 15.67 -16.54 1.13
CA ASN A 106 14.26 -16.56 0.73
C ASN A 106 13.93 -17.78 -0.13
N GLU A 107 14.79 -18.16 -1.09
CA GLU A 107 14.62 -19.37 -1.89
C GLU A 107 14.56 -20.63 -1.01
N VAL A 108 15.44 -20.74 -0.01
CA VAL A 108 15.47 -21.86 0.93
C VAL A 108 14.23 -21.89 1.81
N ILE A 109 13.76 -20.74 2.28
CA ILE A 109 12.49 -20.60 3.02
C ILE A 109 11.32 -21.10 2.16
N LEU A 110 11.19 -20.62 0.92
CA LEU A 110 10.11 -21.04 0.02
C LEU A 110 10.16 -22.53 -0.32
N ARG A 111 11.36 -23.11 -0.46
CA ARG A 111 11.50 -24.57 -0.62
C ARG A 111 11.08 -25.36 0.61
N ARG A 112 11.37 -24.87 1.81
CA ARG A 112 11.08 -25.56 3.07
C ARG A 112 9.60 -25.47 3.45
N PHE A 113 8.99 -24.31 3.24
CA PHE A 113 7.65 -23.99 3.75
C PHE A 113 6.58 -23.82 2.65
N GLY A 114 6.99 -23.80 1.38
CA GLY A 114 6.12 -23.64 0.22
C GLY A 114 6.07 -22.21 -0.33
N ASN A 115 5.68 -22.09 -1.60
CA ASN A 115 5.74 -20.82 -2.35
C ASN A 115 4.81 -19.72 -1.80
N HIS A 116 3.78 -20.09 -1.04
CA HIS A 116 2.81 -19.13 -0.46
C HIS A 116 3.09 -18.82 1.02
N PHE A 117 4.19 -19.35 1.57
CA PHE A 117 4.49 -19.19 2.98
C PHE A 117 4.66 -17.72 3.36
N ILE A 118 5.55 -16.99 2.68
CA ILE A 118 5.80 -15.57 2.95
C ILE A 118 4.55 -14.72 2.72
N ASP A 119 3.84 -14.93 1.61
CA ASP A 119 2.59 -14.23 1.31
C ASP A 119 1.56 -14.39 2.45
N SER A 120 1.46 -15.60 3.00
CA SER A 120 0.57 -15.89 4.12
C SER A 120 1.00 -15.19 5.41
N ILE A 121 2.29 -15.06 5.67
CA ILE A 121 2.83 -14.30 6.80
C ILE A 121 2.53 -12.81 6.62
N MET A 122 2.83 -12.25 5.44
CA MET A 122 2.57 -10.84 5.14
C MET A 122 1.09 -10.49 5.23
N TYR A 123 0.20 -11.35 4.70
CA TYR A 123 -1.25 -11.17 4.79
C TYR A 123 -1.72 -11.10 6.26
N LYS A 124 -1.24 -12.04 7.09
CA LYS A 124 -1.59 -12.08 8.52
C LYS A 124 -1.02 -10.89 9.28
N ALA A 125 0.24 -10.56 9.02
CA ALA A 125 0.91 -9.42 9.66
C ALA A 125 0.19 -8.11 9.36
N ASP A 126 -0.15 -7.87 8.10
CA ASP A 126 -0.87 -6.65 7.69
C ASP A 126 -2.29 -6.59 8.29
N SER A 127 -2.98 -7.73 8.34
CA SER A 127 -4.29 -7.82 9.01
C SER A 127 -4.22 -7.49 10.50
N ILE A 128 -3.20 -8.02 11.21
CA ILE A 128 -2.94 -7.72 12.62
C ILE A 128 -2.59 -6.25 12.81
N PHE A 129 -1.72 -5.70 11.96
CA PHE A 129 -1.32 -4.30 12.01
C PHE A 129 -2.54 -3.37 11.92
N VAL A 130 -3.44 -3.60 10.96
CA VAL A 130 -4.68 -2.83 10.81
C VAL A 130 -5.56 -2.94 12.06
N SER A 131 -5.73 -4.17 12.57
CA SER A 131 -6.54 -4.41 13.78
C SER A 131 -5.97 -3.72 15.03
N LYS A 132 -4.64 -3.65 15.18
CA LYS A 132 -3.97 -2.93 16.28
C LYS A 132 -4.03 -1.42 16.14
N ASN A 133 -4.29 -0.91 14.94
CA ASN A 133 -4.29 0.51 14.62
C ASN A 133 -5.67 1.01 14.17
N PRO A 134 -6.74 0.83 14.97
CA PRO A 134 -8.13 1.05 14.54
C PRO A 134 -8.49 2.53 14.26
N ASN A 135 -7.60 3.46 14.63
CA ASN A 135 -7.75 4.91 14.47
C ASN A 135 -6.72 5.49 13.48
N LYS A 136 -5.85 4.66 12.90
CA LYS A 136 -4.88 5.13 11.90
C LYS A 136 -5.63 5.58 10.65
N VAL A 137 -5.25 6.75 10.15
CA VAL A 137 -5.65 7.23 8.83
C VAL A 137 -4.56 6.82 7.85
N PHE A 138 -4.94 6.06 6.84
CA PHE A 138 -4.04 5.58 5.79
C PHE A 138 -4.03 6.52 4.59
N ASN A 139 -2.91 6.56 3.87
CA ASN A 139 -2.95 7.09 2.51
C ASN A 139 -3.74 6.08 1.65
N TYR A 140 -4.67 6.54 0.81
CA TYR A 140 -5.38 5.63 -0.10
C TYR A 140 -4.43 4.83 -1.00
N HIS A 141 -3.26 5.38 -1.37
CA HIS A 141 -2.24 4.65 -2.12
C HIS A 141 -1.70 3.40 -1.40
N ASP A 142 -1.78 3.38 -0.07
CA ASP A 142 -1.36 2.23 0.74
C ASP A 142 -2.49 1.19 0.86
N CYS A 143 -3.71 1.49 0.46
CA CYS A 143 -4.85 0.60 0.65
C CYS A 143 -4.95 -0.47 -0.45
N ASP A 144 -5.57 -1.60 -0.15
CA ASP A 144 -5.88 -2.63 -1.17
C ASP A 144 -6.99 -2.12 -2.11
N THR A 145 -7.89 -1.28 -1.61
CA THR A 145 -8.90 -0.55 -2.40
C THR A 145 -8.97 0.91 -1.97
N ASP A 146 -9.23 1.80 -2.92
CA ASP A 146 -9.43 3.24 -2.67
C ASP A 146 -10.82 3.50 -2.06
N PRO A 147 -11.04 4.64 -1.38
CA PRO A 147 -12.40 5.11 -1.06
C PRO A 147 -13.16 5.47 -2.33
N VAL A 148 -14.45 5.15 -2.38
CA VAL A 148 -15.25 5.33 -3.61
C VAL A 148 -16.52 6.13 -3.32
N PHE A 149 -16.80 7.14 -4.14
CA PHE A 149 -18.07 7.86 -4.10
C PHE A 149 -19.20 6.95 -4.62
N PRO A 150 -20.41 6.98 -4.03
CA PRO A 150 -21.49 6.09 -4.47
C PRO A 150 -21.82 6.21 -5.96
N GLY A 151 -21.82 5.07 -6.65
CA GLY A 151 -22.05 4.99 -8.09
C GLY A 151 -20.78 4.97 -8.94
N ASP A 152 -19.61 5.22 -8.34
CA ASP A 152 -18.32 5.15 -9.01
C ASP A 152 -17.69 3.76 -8.90
N SER A 153 -16.70 3.49 -9.76
CA SER A 153 -15.88 2.28 -9.71
C SER A 153 -14.48 2.60 -9.18
N SER A 154 -13.83 1.61 -8.57
CA SER A 154 -12.42 1.71 -8.14
C SER A 154 -11.42 1.70 -9.30
N ASP A 155 -11.88 1.37 -10.51
CA ASP A 155 -11.05 1.22 -11.71
C ASP A 155 -10.94 2.52 -12.52
N ASP A 156 -11.72 3.54 -12.15
CA ASP A 156 -11.64 4.87 -12.73
C ASP A 156 -10.33 5.56 -12.33
N ASN A 157 -9.94 6.60 -13.08
CA ASN A 157 -8.82 7.46 -12.72
C ASN A 157 -8.95 7.84 -11.24
N ARG A 158 -8.06 7.34 -10.37
CA ARG A 158 -8.23 7.33 -8.90
C ARG A 158 -8.58 8.69 -8.28
N ASN A 159 -8.23 9.78 -8.96
CA ASN A 159 -8.49 11.12 -8.50
C ASN A 159 -9.77 11.75 -9.12
N PHE A 160 -10.32 11.19 -10.20
CA PHE A 160 -11.56 11.65 -10.80
C PHE A 160 -12.71 10.74 -10.41
N ASN A 161 -13.74 11.32 -9.79
CA ASN A 161 -14.92 10.63 -9.28
C ASN A 161 -16.14 11.08 -10.10
N PRO A 162 -16.57 10.31 -11.13
CA PRO A 162 -17.68 10.70 -12.02
C PRO A 162 -18.98 11.02 -11.29
N GLY A 163 -19.32 10.26 -10.25
CA GLY A 163 -20.52 10.39 -9.44
C GLY A 163 -20.47 11.65 -8.60
N LEU A 164 -19.28 11.99 -8.06
CA LEU A 164 -19.08 13.27 -7.38
C LEU A 164 -19.22 14.45 -8.36
N GLN A 165 -18.68 14.32 -9.59
CA GLN A 165 -18.86 15.33 -10.64
C GLN A 165 -20.35 15.52 -10.99
N ILE A 166 -21.10 14.43 -11.16
CA ILE A 166 -22.55 14.47 -11.44
C ILE A 166 -23.30 15.12 -10.27
N ALA A 167 -22.99 14.74 -9.03
CA ALA A 167 -23.60 15.32 -7.84
C ALA A 167 -23.36 16.83 -7.75
N PHE A 168 -22.15 17.29 -8.07
CA PHE A 168 -21.84 18.72 -8.15
C PHE A 168 -22.59 19.41 -9.30
N ASP A 169 -22.52 18.84 -10.51
CA ASP A 169 -23.15 19.39 -11.71
C ASP A 169 -24.66 19.56 -11.56
N SER A 170 -25.31 18.68 -10.79
CA SER A 170 -26.75 18.76 -10.50
C SER A 170 -27.15 19.92 -9.57
N LYS A 171 -26.21 20.45 -8.78
CA LYS A 171 -26.46 21.49 -7.78
C LYS A 171 -25.85 22.84 -8.14
N VAL A 172 -24.83 22.87 -8.98
CA VAL A 172 -24.11 24.10 -9.29
C VAL A 172 -24.96 25.03 -10.16
N THR A 173 -25.15 26.25 -9.65
CA THR A 173 -25.49 27.41 -10.47
C THR A 173 -24.27 28.30 -10.52
N TYR A 174 -23.72 28.54 -11.71
CA TYR A 174 -22.56 29.41 -11.86
C TYR A 174 -22.96 30.86 -11.61
N PRO A 175 -22.24 31.60 -10.73
CA PRO A 175 -22.63 32.95 -10.36
C PRO A 175 -22.45 33.92 -11.53
N GLU A 176 -23.18 35.03 -11.49
CA GLU A 176 -23.00 36.11 -12.47
C GLU A 176 -21.54 36.60 -12.47
N GLY A 177 -21.00 36.84 -13.66
CA GLY A 177 -19.60 37.23 -13.84
C GLY A 177 -18.59 36.08 -13.81
N TYR A 178 -19.01 34.84 -13.55
CA TYR A 178 -18.14 33.68 -13.71
C TYR A 178 -17.78 33.45 -15.17
N ILE A 179 -16.48 33.36 -15.45
CA ILE A 179 -15.94 33.15 -16.80
C ILE A 179 -15.80 31.65 -17.03
N ARG A 180 -16.68 31.09 -17.87
CA ARG A 180 -16.64 29.68 -18.27
C ARG A 180 -15.45 29.39 -19.17
N LYS A 181 -15.02 28.13 -19.17
CA LYS A 181 -13.92 27.71 -20.03
C LYS A 181 -14.30 27.85 -21.50
N THR A 182 -13.39 28.36 -22.32
CA THR A 182 -13.46 28.23 -23.77
C THR A 182 -12.74 26.95 -24.21
N PRO A 183 -12.94 26.46 -25.46
CA PRO A 183 -12.21 25.30 -25.97
C PRO A 183 -10.68 25.43 -25.97
N ASN A 184 -10.16 26.66 -25.86
CA ASN A 184 -8.72 26.95 -25.90
C ASN A 184 -8.13 27.24 -24.51
N ASP A 185 -8.95 27.35 -23.47
CA ASP A 185 -8.48 27.57 -22.10
C ASP A 185 -8.11 26.22 -21.45
N LYS A 186 -7.08 26.23 -20.59
CA LYS A 186 -6.81 25.10 -19.69
C LYS A 186 -7.67 25.26 -18.42
N LEU A 187 -7.47 24.31 -17.51
CA LEU A 187 -8.49 23.75 -16.63
C LEU A 187 -9.02 24.73 -15.56
N GLY A 188 -10.34 24.71 -15.34
CA GLY A 188 -10.94 25.10 -14.06
C GLY A 188 -11.30 23.83 -13.29
N PHE A 189 -10.69 23.60 -12.13
CA PHE A 189 -11.07 22.47 -11.28
C PHE A 189 -10.87 22.74 -9.79
N VAL A 190 -11.57 21.95 -9.00
CA VAL A 190 -11.43 21.90 -7.55
C VAL A 190 -10.73 20.61 -7.19
N ASN A 191 -9.68 20.74 -6.40
CA ASN A 191 -8.99 19.64 -5.76
C ASN A 191 -9.43 19.57 -4.29
N LEU A 192 -10.00 18.43 -3.92
CA LEU A 192 -10.52 18.11 -2.60
C LEU A 192 -9.61 17.06 -1.97
N ASN A 193 -8.95 17.39 -0.87
CA ASN A 193 -8.36 16.36 -0.01
C ASN A 193 -9.40 15.99 1.02
N LEU A 194 -9.85 14.73 0.98
CA LEU A 194 -10.90 14.20 1.82
C LEU A 194 -10.32 13.19 2.80
N LEU A 195 -10.84 13.17 4.02
CA LEU A 195 -10.71 12.07 4.96
C LEU A 195 -12.02 11.28 4.89
N ILE A 196 -11.93 9.99 4.55
CA ILE A 196 -13.06 9.06 4.59
C ILE A 196 -12.83 8.10 5.76
N ASP A 197 -13.74 8.08 6.73
CA ASP A 197 -13.62 7.15 7.85
C ASP A 197 -14.07 5.72 7.49
N LYS A 198 -13.76 4.76 8.36
CA LYS A 198 -14.16 3.35 8.18
C LYS A 198 -15.68 3.10 8.17
N GLN A 199 -16.49 4.10 8.49
CA GLN A 199 -17.96 4.11 8.39
C GLN A 199 -18.49 4.88 7.16
N GLY A 200 -17.59 5.34 6.29
CA GLY A 200 -17.91 6.04 5.05
C GLY A 200 -18.32 7.49 5.25
N ASN A 201 -18.09 8.09 6.43
CA ASN A 201 -18.26 9.54 6.58
C ASN A 201 -17.08 10.26 5.96
N ALA A 202 -17.36 11.34 5.25
CA ALA A 202 -16.35 12.15 4.60
C ALA A 202 -16.21 13.53 5.27
N GLU A 203 -14.96 13.95 5.46
CA GLU A 203 -14.60 15.29 5.88
C GLU A 203 -13.64 15.92 4.88
N ILE A 204 -13.82 17.20 4.58
CA ILE A 204 -12.93 17.92 3.68
C ILE A 204 -11.78 18.49 4.49
N GLN A 205 -10.58 17.95 4.30
CA GLN A 205 -9.36 18.39 4.97
C GLN A 205 -8.77 19.62 4.26
N GLN A 206 -8.85 19.66 2.93
CA GLN A 206 -8.33 20.76 2.14
C GLN A 206 -9.19 21.01 0.89
N PHE A 207 -9.35 22.29 0.57
CA PHE A 207 -9.84 22.78 -0.71
C PHE A 207 -8.72 23.53 -1.41
N SER A 208 -8.44 23.18 -2.66
CA SER A 208 -7.69 24.05 -3.56
C SER A 208 -8.45 24.23 -4.86
N PHE A 209 -8.44 25.45 -5.35
CA PHE A 209 -9.04 25.79 -6.63
C PHE A 209 -7.93 26.12 -7.61
N VAL A 210 -8.00 25.52 -8.78
CA VAL A 210 -7.14 25.84 -9.90
C VAL A 210 -8.02 26.48 -10.94
N PHE A 211 -7.77 27.76 -11.18
CA PHE A 211 -8.39 28.52 -12.26
C PHE A 211 -7.29 29.05 -13.17
N ASP A 212 -7.51 28.93 -14.46
CA ASP A 212 -6.69 29.63 -15.45
C ASP A 212 -6.94 31.14 -15.44
N ASN A 213 -8.16 31.56 -15.10
CA ASN A 213 -8.55 32.95 -15.02
C ASN A 213 -8.66 33.40 -13.56
N ASP A 214 -7.71 34.20 -13.10
CA ASP A 214 -7.67 34.71 -11.72
C ASP A 214 -8.92 35.50 -11.32
N LYS A 215 -9.70 36.04 -12.28
CA LYS A 215 -10.99 36.68 -11.99
C LYS A 215 -12.01 35.70 -11.39
N ASN A 216 -11.86 34.39 -11.59
CA ASN A 216 -12.72 33.39 -11.00
C ASN A 216 -12.37 33.06 -9.53
N LEU A 217 -11.21 33.50 -9.03
CA LEU A 217 -10.79 33.27 -7.63
C LEU A 217 -11.80 33.85 -6.62
N GLN A 218 -12.53 34.91 -6.98
CA GLN A 218 -13.56 35.49 -6.12
C GLN A 218 -14.73 34.54 -5.84
N PHE A 219 -14.96 33.51 -6.68
CA PHE A 219 -16.08 32.58 -6.56
C PHE A 219 -15.74 31.31 -5.75
N GLN A 220 -14.52 31.18 -5.20
CA GLN A 220 -14.12 30.01 -4.42
C GLN A 220 -15.08 29.69 -3.26
N LYS A 221 -15.53 30.73 -2.53
CA LYS A 221 -16.47 30.57 -1.41
C LYS A 221 -17.83 30.04 -1.88
N HIS A 222 -18.29 30.49 -3.06
CA HIS A 222 -19.55 30.01 -3.66
C HIS A 222 -19.48 28.51 -3.95
N PHE A 223 -18.44 28.06 -4.63
CA PHE A 223 -18.28 26.65 -4.96
C PHE A 223 -18.06 25.78 -3.70
N LYS A 224 -17.27 26.25 -2.73
CA LYS A 224 -17.07 25.54 -1.46
C LYS A 224 -18.39 25.24 -0.75
N ASN A 225 -19.32 26.20 -0.71
CA ASN A 225 -20.64 26.02 -0.09
C ASN A 225 -21.52 24.97 -0.81
N ILE A 226 -21.24 24.64 -2.07
CA ILE A 226 -21.94 23.59 -2.82
C ILE A 226 -21.35 22.22 -2.48
N TYR A 227 -20.03 22.12 -2.39
CA TYR A 227 -19.34 20.85 -2.11
C TYR A 227 -19.56 20.35 -0.68
N GLU A 228 -19.48 21.21 0.33
CA GLU A 228 -19.61 20.80 1.74
C GLU A 228 -20.83 19.92 2.03
N PRO A 229 -22.07 20.29 1.63
CA PRO A 229 -23.24 19.45 1.87
C PRO A 229 -23.26 18.18 1.00
N ILE A 230 -22.63 18.18 -0.18
CA ILE A 230 -22.50 16.96 -1.01
C ILE A 230 -21.60 15.95 -0.29
N ILE A 231 -20.42 16.39 0.14
CA ILE A 231 -19.43 15.52 0.78
C ILE A 231 -19.96 15.00 2.13
N LYS A 232 -20.42 15.89 3.01
CA LYS A 232 -20.92 15.50 4.35
C LYS A 232 -22.21 14.69 4.31
N GLY A 233 -23.05 14.92 3.29
CA GLY A 233 -24.34 14.26 3.13
C GLY A 233 -24.27 12.89 2.44
N THR A 234 -23.11 12.49 1.93
CA THR A 234 -22.95 11.25 1.17
C THR A 234 -22.18 10.21 1.95
N LYS A 235 -22.65 8.97 1.93
CA LYS A 235 -21.93 7.83 2.51
C LYS A 235 -21.02 7.19 1.48
N TRP A 236 -19.73 7.34 1.66
CA TRP A 236 -18.70 6.77 0.79
C TRP A 236 -18.50 5.29 1.11
N ILE A 237 -18.01 4.54 0.13
CA ILE A 237 -17.49 3.19 0.36
C ILE A 237 -16.05 3.38 0.89
N PRO A 238 -15.73 2.93 2.12
CA PRO A 238 -14.39 3.10 2.68
C PRO A 238 -13.35 2.30 1.90
N ALA A 239 -12.10 2.75 1.99
CA ALA A 239 -10.96 1.95 1.59
C ALA A 239 -10.88 0.65 2.41
N THR A 240 -10.25 -0.37 1.84
CA THR A 240 -10.00 -1.62 2.55
C THR A 240 -8.53 -1.99 2.56
N ILE A 241 -8.11 -2.62 3.65
CA ILE A 241 -6.84 -3.35 3.75
C ILE A 241 -7.17 -4.74 4.30
N LYS A 242 -6.80 -5.78 3.54
CA LYS A 242 -7.11 -7.19 3.84
C LYS A 242 -8.59 -7.40 4.16
N LYS A 243 -9.47 -6.75 3.39
CA LYS A 243 -10.94 -6.77 3.52
C LYS A 243 -11.48 -6.12 4.80
N GLN A 244 -10.66 -5.39 5.55
CA GLN A 244 -11.09 -4.58 6.69
C GLN A 244 -11.27 -3.13 6.23
N ASN A 245 -12.40 -2.51 6.55
CA ASN A 245 -12.60 -1.09 6.31
C ASN A 245 -11.62 -0.27 7.15
N VAL A 246 -10.95 0.69 6.53
CA VAL A 246 -10.03 1.60 7.18
C VAL A 246 -10.40 3.05 6.93
N SER A 247 -9.99 3.95 7.81
CA SER A 247 -10.04 5.37 7.54
C SER A 247 -8.87 5.74 6.62
N SER A 248 -9.12 6.50 5.56
CA SER A 248 -8.05 6.91 4.64
C SER A 248 -8.31 8.26 4.00
N THR A 249 -7.23 8.86 3.49
CA THR A 249 -7.32 10.11 2.73
C THR A 249 -7.45 9.82 1.24
N ILE A 250 -8.22 10.62 0.51
CA ILE A 250 -8.27 10.58 -0.96
C ILE A 250 -8.19 12.00 -1.54
N THR A 251 -7.56 12.13 -2.71
CA THR A 251 -7.58 13.35 -3.51
C THR A 251 -8.64 13.23 -4.58
N ALA A 252 -9.64 14.13 -4.61
CA ALA A 252 -10.68 14.13 -5.62
C ALA A 252 -10.67 15.42 -6.45
N PHE A 253 -10.76 15.28 -7.77
CA PHE A 253 -10.86 16.36 -8.72
C PHE A 253 -12.28 16.49 -9.24
N VAL A 254 -12.80 17.71 -9.21
CA VAL A 254 -14.08 18.06 -9.83
C VAL A 254 -13.86 19.24 -10.77
N TYR A 255 -14.20 19.05 -12.03
CA TYR A 255 -14.00 20.03 -13.08
C TYR A 255 -15.14 21.05 -13.08
N LEU A 256 -14.75 22.31 -13.16
CA LEU A 256 -15.66 23.42 -13.36
C LEU A 256 -15.86 23.65 -14.87
N LYS A 257 -17.05 24.11 -15.24
CA LYS A 257 -17.43 24.44 -16.61
C LYS A 257 -16.99 25.86 -16.97
#